data_AF-A0A0K8V630-F1
#
_entry.id   AF-A0A0K8V630-F1
#
_cell.length_a   1.000
_cell.length_b   1.000
_cell.length_c   1.000
_cell.angle_alpha   90.00
_cell.angle_beta   90.00
_cell.angle_gamma   90.00
#
_symmetry.space_group_name_H-M   'P 1'
#
loop_
_entity.id
_entity.type
_entity.pdbx_description
1 polymer ?
#
loop_
_entity_poly.entity_id
_entity_poly.type
_entity_poly.pdbx_seq_one_letter_code
_entity_poly.pdbx_strand_id
1 'polypeptide(L)'
;MCPEKLCLPFMQIQKRTVIIEHLLRKTEVKCIYMLIRPKHDTTSEERLKKILSGPLFAKVRELKPQLHTLITPINGDCTQPNLGISPEDREVLTTYVDIVIHSAATIRFNEPLYNALILNVGAIKSVLALAKEMSQLKSFVHVSTAYSNCILPHIEEKFYPEIIGITANKALKMAEYLGPELTNNLAKDLLGNFPNTYTFTKALAEELILTEAGTLPICIFRPVIITSTYAEPTPGWVDNYAGATGALYATAQGTLRVLYIHSNKPSLLVPVDFCANIILACGYKTAQQEMIEKEKRLQFSEQFK
;
A
#
# COMPACT_ATOMS: atom_id res chain seq x y z
N MET A 1 -9.84 -31.40 -2.92
CA MET A 1 -8.91 -30.94 -3.97
C MET A 1 -8.42 -29.57 -3.56
N CYS A 2 -7.16 -29.44 -3.14
CA CYS A 2 -6.56 -28.15 -2.79
C CYS A 2 -6.46 -27.28 -4.06
N PRO A 3 -6.99 -26.05 -4.08
CA PRO A 3 -6.66 -25.10 -5.13
C PRO A 3 -5.17 -24.77 -5.02
N GLU A 4 -4.54 -24.58 -6.16
CA GLU A 4 -3.12 -24.31 -6.35
C GLU A 4 -2.56 -23.35 -5.30
N LYS A 5 -1.60 -23.85 -4.52
CA LYS A 5 -0.91 -23.10 -3.47
C LYS A 5 -0.19 -21.92 -4.13
N LEU A 6 -0.42 -20.70 -3.63
CA LEU A 6 0.09 -19.43 -4.17
C LEU A 6 1.62 -19.28 -3.98
N CYS A 7 2.42 -20.17 -4.57
CA CYS A 7 3.88 -20.23 -4.42
C CYS A 7 4.59 -19.19 -5.29
N LEU A 8 4.32 -17.91 -5.02
CA LEU A 8 4.76 -16.79 -5.85
C LEU A 8 5.60 -15.79 -5.05
N PRO A 9 6.76 -15.31 -5.54
CA PRO A 9 7.47 -14.16 -5.00
C PRO A 9 6.62 -12.87 -4.98
N PHE A 10 6.70 -12.16 -3.86
CA PHE A 10 5.84 -11.04 -3.53
C PHE A 10 6.65 -9.83 -3.06
N MET A 11 6.31 -8.61 -3.52
CA MET A 11 6.90 -7.37 -3.00
C MET A 11 5.91 -6.59 -2.12
N GLN A 12 6.30 -6.31 -0.87
CA GLN A 12 5.54 -5.40 0.01
C GLN A 12 6.29 -4.09 0.25
N ILE A 13 5.55 -2.99 0.10
CA ILE A 13 6.07 -1.65 0.31
C ILE A 13 5.34 -1.02 1.50
N GLN A 14 6.09 -0.81 2.59
CA GLN A 14 5.71 -0.30 3.94
C GLN A 14 5.12 -1.31 4.95
N LYS A 15 5.35 -1.00 6.23
CA LYS A 15 4.94 -1.75 7.43
C LYS A 15 3.42 -1.95 7.53
N ARG A 16 2.92 -2.99 6.86
CA ARG A 16 1.67 -3.65 7.23
C ARG A 16 1.99 -5.09 7.57
N THR A 17 2.55 -5.25 8.76
CA THR A 17 3.05 -6.51 9.31
C THR A 17 1.96 -7.59 9.34
N VAL A 18 0.69 -7.20 9.50
CA VAL A 18 -0.47 -8.10 9.45
C VAL A 18 -0.66 -8.77 8.09
N ILE A 19 -0.37 -8.08 6.97
CA ILE A 19 -0.48 -8.68 5.63
C ILE A 19 0.59 -9.76 5.46
N ILE A 20 1.85 -9.44 5.83
CA ILE A 20 2.97 -10.38 5.79
C ILE A 20 2.67 -11.59 6.66
N GLU A 21 2.20 -11.37 7.89
CA GLU A 21 1.81 -12.43 8.82
C GLU A 21 0.71 -13.33 8.23
N HIS A 22 -0.37 -12.75 7.70
CA HIS A 22 -1.47 -13.50 7.09
C HIS A 22 -1.00 -14.32 5.91
N LEU A 23 -0.20 -13.72 5.03
CA LEU A 23 0.36 -14.40 3.86
C LEU A 23 1.20 -15.61 4.31
N LEU A 24 2.13 -15.41 5.24
CA LEU A 24 2.99 -16.49 5.72
C LEU A 24 2.24 -17.58 6.46
N ARG A 25 1.21 -17.23 7.25
CA ARG A 25 0.45 -18.20 8.06
C ARG A 25 -0.54 -19.00 7.22
N LYS A 26 -1.20 -18.36 6.24
CA LYS A 26 -2.32 -18.95 5.50
C LYS A 26 -1.97 -19.46 4.11
N THR A 27 -0.82 -19.07 3.55
CA THR A 27 -0.42 -19.46 2.21
C THR A 27 0.98 -20.06 2.20
N GLU A 28 1.34 -20.70 1.08
CA GLU A 28 2.72 -21.06 0.79
C GLU A 28 3.29 -20.02 -0.15
N VAL A 29 4.13 -19.14 0.38
CA VAL A 29 4.86 -18.13 -0.38
C VAL A 29 6.29 -18.59 -0.59
N LYS A 30 6.83 -18.42 -1.81
CA LYS A 30 8.21 -18.80 -2.12
C LYS A 30 9.22 -17.82 -1.50
N CYS A 31 8.95 -16.53 -1.64
CA CYS A 31 9.80 -15.45 -1.14
C CYS A 31 8.98 -14.15 -1.00
N ILE A 32 9.27 -13.35 0.02
CA ILE A 32 8.73 -12.00 0.20
C ILE A 32 9.89 -11.02 0.15
N TYR A 33 9.90 -10.16 -0.86
CA TYR A 33 10.78 -9.01 -0.90
C TYR A 33 10.13 -7.84 -0.16
N MET A 34 10.74 -7.41 0.94
CA MET A 34 10.19 -6.34 1.76
C MET A 34 11.04 -5.08 1.61
N LEU A 35 10.47 -4.01 1.04
CA LEU A 35 11.18 -2.73 0.97
C LEU A 35 11.31 -2.13 2.38
N ILE A 36 12.53 -1.98 2.86
CA ILE A 36 12.85 -1.45 4.19
C ILE A 36 13.78 -0.25 4.01
N ARG A 37 13.31 0.92 4.45
CA ARG A 37 14.12 2.13 4.51
C ARG A 37 15.29 1.92 5.49
N PRO A 38 16.56 2.10 5.10
CA PRO A 38 17.67 2.04 6.04
C PRO A 38 17.58 3.17 7.09
N LYS A 39 18.20 2.96 8.26
CA LYS A 39 18.40 4.02 9.27
C LYS A 39 19.87 4.05 9.65
N HIS A 40 20.35 5.22 10.06
CA HIS A 40 21.77 5.48 10.36
C HIS A 40 22.42 4.41 11.26
N ASP A 41 21.66 3.84 12.21
CA ASP A 41 22.20 2.93 13.23
C ASP A 41 21.70 1.47 13.13
N THR A 42 20.93 1.11 12.10
CA THR A 42 20.41 -0.26 11.94
C THR A 42 20.25 -0.65 10.48
N THR A 43 20.75 -1.84 10.13
CA THR A 43 20.59 -2.46 8.81
C THR A 43 19.14 -2.88 8.55
N SER A 44 18.78 -3.11 7.28
CA SER A 44 17.43 -3.57 6.94
C SER A 44 17.16 -5.00 7.43
N GLU A 45 18.20 -5.82 7.49
CA GLU A 45 18.22 -7.18 8.02
C GLU A 45 17.92 -7.19 9.53
N GLU A 46 18.60 -6.34 10.31
CA GLU A 46 18.34 -6.20 11.75
C GLU A 46 16.93 -5.70 12.02
N ARG A 47 16.46 -4.75 11.20
CA ARG A 47 15.09 -4.24 11.29
C ARG A 47 14.07 -5.31 10.96
N LEU A 48 14.31 -6.10 9.92
CA LEU A 48 13.46 -7.23 9.56
C LEU A 48 13.44 -8.24 10.71
N LYS A 49 14.60 -8.63 11.24
CA LYS A 49 14.71 -9.53 12.40
C LYS A 49 13.91 -9.03 13.60
N LYS A 50 13.97 -7.73 13.90
CA LYS A 50 13.18 -7.11 14.97
C LYS A 50 11.67 -7.13 14.71
N ILE A 51 11.24 -6.95 13.46
CA ILE A 51 9.82 -7.07 13.09
C ILE A 51 9.37 -8.52 13.29
N LEU A 52 10.14 -9.48 12.78
CA LEU A 52 9.81 -10.90 12.82
C LEU A 52 9.96 -11.53 14.19
N SER A 53 10.67 -10.92 15.13
CA SER A 53 10.71 -11.35 16.54
C SER A 53 9.49 -10.87 17.34
N GLY A 54 8.72 -9.92 16.81
CA GLY A 54 7.52 -9.40 17.46
C GLY A 54 6.46 -10.46 17.73
N PRO A 55 5.55 -10.23 18.70
CA PRO A 55 4.54 -11.20 19.09
C PRO A 55 3.53 -11.51 17.99
N LEU A 56 3.28 -10.56 17.06
CA LEU A 56 2.44 -10.78 15.88
C LEU A 56 2.89 -12.02 15.08
N PHE A 57 4.19 -12.22 14.94
CA PHE A 57 4.77 -13.33 14.18
C PHE A 57 5.01 -14.60 15.01
N ALA A 58 4.60 -14.63 16.29
CA ALA A 58 4.83 -15.79 17.15
C ALA A 58 4.27 -17.07 16.55
N LYS A 59 3.01 -17.02 16.07
CA LYS A 59 2.38 -18.19 15.46
C LYS A 59 3.04 -18.61 14.14
N VAL A 60 3.49 -17.64 13.34
CA VAL A 60 4.22 -17.92 12.10
C VAL A 60 5.55 -18.63 12.39
N ARG A 61 6.29 -18.21 13.43
CA ARG A 61 7.55 -18.86 13.81
C ARG A 61 7.36 -20.31 14.25
N GLU A 62 6.24 -20.63 14.92
CA GLU A 62 5.88 -22.02 15.25
C GLU A 62 5.58 -22.86 14.01
N LEU A 63 4.84 -22.29 13.04
CA LEU A 63 4.41 -22.99 11.83
C LEU A 63 5.50 -23.10 10.77
N LYS A 64 6.39 -22.11 10.69
CA LYS A 64 7.45 -21.98 9.69
C LYS A 64 8.78 -21.59 10.38
N PRO A 65 9.52 -22.55 10.96
CA PRO A 65 10.81 -22.29 11.62
C PRO A 65 11.84 -21.60 10.71
N GLN A 66 11.75 -21.84 9.40
CA GLN A 66 12.56 -21.23 8.34
C GLN A 66 12.05 -19.84 7.88
N LEU A 67 11.17 -19.18 8.65
CA LEU A 67 10.59 -17.86 8.31
C LEU A 67 11.60 -16.84 7.77
N HIS A 68 12.81 -16.81 8.33
CA HIS A 68 13.86 -15.87 7.93
C HIS A 68 14.37 -16.10 6.50
N THR A 69 14.21 -17.30 5.92
CA THR A 69 14.57 -17.58 4.53
C THR A 69 13.45 -17.23 3.55
N LEU A 70 12.24 -16.97 4.06
CA LEU A 70 11.07 -16.62 3.25
C LEU A 70 10.93 -15.13 3.01
N ILE A 71 11.74 -14.29 3.67
CA ILE A 71 11.66 -12.84 3.55
C ILE A 71 13.05 -12.26 3.33
N THR A 72 13.22 -11.59 2.18
CA THR A 72 14.44 -10.88 1.83
C THR A 72 14.19 -9.38 1.98
N PRO A 73 14.92 -8.67 2.85
CA PRO A 73 14.83 -7.23 2.93
C PRO A 73 15.45 -6.60 1.69
N ILE A 74 14.76 -5.62 1.10
CA ILE A 74 15.29 -4.78 0.02
C ILE A 74 15.57 -3.40 0.60
N ASN A 75 16.81 -2.95 0.52
CA ASN A 75 17.18 -1.60 0.94
C ASN A 75 16.55 -0.58 0.00
N GLY A 76 15.67 0.27 0.51
CA GLY A 76 15.12 1.35 -0.30
C GLY A 76 14.14 2.26 0.44
N ASP A 77 13.94 3.44 -0.13
CA ASP A 77 13.11 4.49 0.42
C ASP A 77 12.17 5.04 -0.68
N CYS A 78 10.87 5.01 -0.41
CA CYS A 78 9.85 5.48 -1.31
C CYS A 78 9.96 6.97 -1.65
N THR A 79 10.71 7.75 -0.87
CA THR A 79 10.95 9.17 -1.17
C THR A 79 12.12 9.40 -2.12
N GLN A 80 12.90 8.35 -2.44
CA GLN A 80 14.05 8.45 -3.32
C GLN A 80 13.67 8.09 -4.77
N PRO A 81 14.36 8.65 -5.77
CA PRO A 81 14.21 8.23 -7.16
C PRO A 81 14.41 6.71 -7.29
N ASN A 82 13.58 6.06 -8.11
CA ASN A 82 13.62 4.60 -8.30
C ASN A 82 13.54 3.81 -6.99
N LEU A 83 12.84 4.33 -5.96
CA LEU A 83 12.74 3.73 -4.63
C LEU A 83 14.07 3.60 -3.87
N GLY A 84 15.16 4.19 -4.37
CA GLY A 84 16.49 4.08 -3.76
C GLY A 84 17.02 2.65 -3.65
N ILE A 85 16.53 1.72 -4.48
CA ILE A 85 17.01 0.33 -4.53
C ILE A 85 18.29 0.22 -5.37
N SER A 86 19.12 -0.77 -5.06
CA SER A 86 20.31 -1.08 -5.84
C SER A 86 19.95 -1.63 -7.23
N PRO A 87 20.82 -1.49 -8.25
CA PRO A 87 20.63 -2.15 -9.55
C PRO A 87 20.46 -3.67 -9.43
N GLU A 88 21.19 -4.30 -8.51
CA GLU A 88 21.14 -5.75 -8.25
C GLU A 88 19.76 -6.15 -7.67
N ASP A 89 19.26 -5.42 -6.67
CA ASP A 89 17.93 -5.65 -6.13
C ASP A 89 16.85 -5.39 -7.19
N ARG A 90 17.04 -4.39 -8.04
CA ARG A 90 16.11 -4.10 -9.14
C ARG A 90 16.01 -5.28 -10.09
N GLU A 91 17.13 -5.85 -10.52
CA GLU A 91 17.18 -7.02 -11.40
C GLU A 91 16.47 -8.23 -10.77
N VAL A 92 16.70 -8.47 -9.47
CA VAL A 92 15.99 -9.53 -8.73
C VAL A 92 14.48 -9.29 -8.74
N LEU A 93 14.03 -8.06 -8.47
CA LEU A 93 12.61 -7.74 -8.41
C LEU A 93 11.93 -7.85 -9.79
N THR A 94 12.56 -7.35 -10.86
CA THR A 94 12.00 -7.39 -12.22
C THR A 94 11.99 -8.79 -12.81
N THR A 95 12.94 -9.64 -12.42
CA THR A 95 13.04 -11.03 -12.88
C THR A 95 12.01 -11.92 -12.17
N TYR A 96 11.91 -11.81 -10.84
CA TYR A 96 11.24 -12.83 -10.07
C TYR A 96 9.83 -12.45 -9.59
N VAL A 97 9.51 -11.18 -9.31
CA VAL A 97 8.25 -10.83 -8.63
C VAL A 97 7.00 -11.10 -9.48
N ASP A 98 6.03 -11.82 -8.91
CA ASP A 98 4.72 -12.06 -9.52
C ASP A 98 3.62 -11.13 -8.98
N ILE A 99 3.73 -10.72 -7.71
CA ILE A 99 2.70 -9.94 -7.03
C ILE A 99 3.33 -8.74 -6.33
N VAL A 100 2.76 -7.55 -6.56
CA VAL A 100 3.11 -6.32 -5.86
C VAL A 100 1.94 -5.90 -4.96
N ILE A 101 2.18 -5.65 -3.68
CA ILE A 101 1.25 -4.89 -2.83
C ILE A 101 1.95 -3.60 -2.42
N HIS A 102 1.46 -2.50 -2.97
CA HIS A 102 1.90 -1.17 -2.60
C HIS A 102 0.97 -0.59 -1.55
N SER A 103 1.47 -0.49 -0.32
CA SER A 103 0.74 0.13 0.79
C SER A 103 1.49 1.32 1.40
N ALA A 104 2.55 1.82 0.77
CA ALA A 104 3.33 2.91 1.32
C ALA A 104 2.56 4.23 1.25
N ALA A 105 2.30 4.83 2.41
CA ALA A 105 1.80 6.19 2.52
C ALA A 105 2.13 6.80 3.89
N THR A 106 2.28 8.12 3.93
CA THR A 106 2.03 8.86 5.17
C THR A 106 0.52 8.95 5.37
N ILE A 107 0.06 8.55 6.55
CA ILE A 107 -1.35 8.62 6.97
C ILE A 107 -1.61 9.85 7.85
N ARG A 108 -0.63 10.76 7.96
CA ARG A 108 -0.77 11.99 8.74
C ARG A 108 -1.58 12.99 7.93
N PHE A 109 -2.73 13.41 8.46
CA PHE A 109 -3.61 14.37 7.77
C PHE A 109 -2.99 15.77 7.59
N ASN A 110 -2.02 16.12 8.44
CA ASN A 110 -1.33 17.41 8.40
C ASN A 110 0.14 17.27 7.94
N GLU A 111 0.45 16.24 7.15
CA GLU A 111 1.77 16.15 6.52
C GLU A 111 1.94 17.35 5.56
N PRO A 112 3.09 18.04 5.57
CA PRO A 112 3.40 19.07 4.58
C PRO A 112 3.19 18.55 3.16
N LEU A 113 2.54 19.34 2.30
CA LEU A 113 2.13 18.92 0.96
C LEU A 113 3.29 18.36 0.15
N TYR A 114 4.47 18.99 0.20
CA TYR A 114 5.66 18.50 -0.49
C TYR A 114 5.97 17.04 -0.11
N ASN A 115 6.09 16.75 1.18
CA ASN A 115 6.37 15.39 1.67
C ASN A 115 5.28 14.41 1.27
N ALA A 116 4.01 14.82 1.37
CA ALA A 116 2.88 13.98 1.01
C ALA A 116 2.86 13.66 -0.49
N LEU A 117 3.19 14.62 -1.36
CA LEU A 117 3.33 14.41 -2.80
C LEU A 117 4.44 13.41 -3.12
N ILE A 118 5.64 13.62 -2.57
CA ILE A 118 6.77 12.72 -2.80
C ILE A 118 6.46 11.30 -2.32
N LEU A 119 5.93 11.15 -1.10
CA LEU A 119 5.73 9.85 -0.48
C LEU A 119 4.49 9.09 -0.99
N ASN A 120 3.38 9.78 -1.27
CA ASN A 120 2.13 9.11 -1.66
C ASN A 120 1.97 9.05 -3.19
N VAL A 121 2.50 10.03 -3.93
CA VAL A 121 2.36 10.13 -5.40
C VAL A 121 3.66 9.77 -6.11
N GLY A 122 4.80 10.31 -5.67
CA GLY A 122 6.11 9.99 -6.25
C GLY A 122 6.51 8.53 -6.05
N ALA A 123 6.17 7.96 -4.88
CA ALA A 123 6.38 6.55 -4.60
C ALA A 123 5.64 5.65 -5.59
N ILE A 124 4.32 5.83 -5.76
CA ILE A 124 3.55 5.01 -6.70
C ILE A 124 4.07 5.17 -8.13
N LYS A 125 4.51 6.37 -8.53
CA LYS A 125 5.17 6.57 -9.84
C LYS A 125 6.38 5.66 -10.02
N SER A 126 7.26 5.61 -9.02
CA SER A 126 8.45 4.77 -9.05
C SER A 126 8.11 3.27 -9.01
N VAL A 127 7.07 2.88 -8.25
CA VAL A 127 6.60 1.48 -8.20
C VAL A 127 5.95 1.05 -9.53
N LEU A 128 5.18 1.92 -10.18
CA LEU A 128 4.61 1.65 -11.51
C LEU A 128 5.72 1.49 -12.55
N ALA A 129 6.75 2.34 -12.53
CA ALA A 129 7.90 2.21 -13.40
C ALA A 129 8.61 0.85 -13.21
N LEU A 130 8.86 0.46 -11.96
CA LEU A 130 9.45 -0.85 -11.65
C LEU A 130 8.55 -2.02 -12.08
N ALA A 131 7.23 -1.92 -11.83
CA ALA A 131 6.27 -2.96 -12.17
C ALA A 131 6.15 -3.20 -13.68
N LYS A 132 6.36 -2.17 -14.52
CA LYS A 132 6.41 -2.31 -15.98
C LYS A 132 7.59 -3.15 -16.48
N GLU A 133 8.65 -3.23 -15.69
CA GLU A 133 9.82 -4.05 -16.00
C GLU A 133 9.69 -5.49 -15.46
N MET A 134 8.66 -5.78 -14.65
CA MET A 134 8.45 -7.11 -14.07
C MET A 134 7.84 -8.08 -15.09
N SER A 135 8.66 -9.01 -15.58
CA SER A 135 8.24 -9.96 -16.63
C SER A 135 7.20 -10.98 -16.17
N GLN A 136 7.20 -11.32 -14.88
CA GLN A 136 6.32 -12.33 -14.28
C GLN A 136 5.10 -11.72 -13.58
N LEU A 137 4.89 -10.40 -13.66
CA LEU A 137 3.83 -9.75 -12.91
C LEU A 137 2.45 -10.30 -13.30
N LYS A 138 1.73 -10.76 -12.29
CA LYS A 138 0.36 -11.28 -12.36
C LYS A 138 -0.62 -10.37 -11.65
N SER A 139 -0.19 -9.67 -10.61
CA SER A 139 -1.09 -8.79 -9.85
C SER A 139 -0.37 -7.65 -9.16
N PHE A 140 -0.99 -6.48 -9.17
CA PHE A 140 -0.57 -5.30 -8.44
C PHE A 140 -1.76 -4.80 -7.62
N VAL A 141 -1.64 -4.76 -6.30
CA VAL A 141 -2.65 -4.16 -5.43
C VAL A 141 -2.14 -2.85 -4.85
N HIS A 142 -2.84 -1.76 -5.15
CA HIS A 142 -2.61 -0.46 -4.53
C HIS A 142 -3.57 -0.22 -3.38
N VAL A 143 -3.05 0.07 -2.18
CA VAL A 143 -3.88 0.46 -1.04
C VAL A 143 -4.09 1.98 -1.03
N SER A 144 -5.28 2.40 -1.46
CA SER A 144 -5.77 3.77 -1.37
C SER A 144 -6.59 3.95 -0.07
N THR A 145 -7.71 4.66 -0.14
CA THR A 145 -8.60 4.97 0.99
C THR A 145 -10.00 5.29 0.48
N ALA A 146 -11.05 4.92 1.22
CA ALA A 146 -12.44 5.27 0.88
C ALA A 146 -12.67 6.80 0.84
N TYR A 147 -11.75 7.56 1.43
CA TYR A 147 -11.79 9.01 1.50
C TYR A 147 -11.05 9.71 0.34
N SER A 148 -10.53 8.97 -0.67
CA SER A 148 -9.80 9.58 -1.78
C SER A 148 -10.70 10.46 -2.66
N ASN A 149 -12.00 10.18 -2.68
CA ASN A 149 -12.98 10.95 -3.45
C ASN A 149 -14.02 11.64 -2.55
N CYS A 150 -13.65 11.95 -1.30
CA CYS A 150 -14.57 12.40 -0.24
C CYS A 150 -15.24 13.77 -0.47
N ILE A 151 -14.88 14.48 -1.55
CA ILE A 151 -15.54 15.71 -1.96
C ILE A 151 -16.85 15.44 -2.72
N LEU A 152 -17.06 14.18 -3.14
CA LEU A 152 -18.30 13.73 -3.76
C LEU A 152 -19.25 13.10 -2.72
N PRO A 153 -20.56 13.35 -2.83
CA PRO A 153 -21.55 12.75 -1.93
C PRO A 153 -21.79 11.26 -2.22
N HIS A 154 -21.54 10.82 -3.46
CA HIS A 154 -21.70 9.43 -3.89
C HIS A 154 -20.46 8.98 -4.66
N ILE A 155 -19.90 7.84 -4.26
CA ILE A 155 -18.65 7.29 -4.80
C ILE A 155 -18.91 5.85 -5.24
N GLU A 156 -18.62 5.57 -6.51
CA GLU A 156 -18.69 4.28 -7.18
C GLU A 156 -17.27 3.70 -7.34
N GLU A 157 -17.18 2.45 -7.78
CA GLU A 157 -15.90 1.78 -8.10
C GLU A 157 -15.34 2.21 -9.47
N LYS A 158 -15.15 3.52 -9.64
CA LYS A 158 -14.50 4.14 -10.81
C LYS A 158 -13.48 5.19 -10.39
N PHE A 159 -12.72 5.68 -11.37
CA PHE A 159 -11.80 6.80 -11.18
C PHE A 159 -12.54 8.14 -11.26
N TYR A 160 -12.01 9.14 -10.56
CA TYR A 160 -12.54 10.51 -10.53
C TYR A 160 -11.43 11.55 -10.78
N PRO A 161 -10.74 11.55 -11.93
CA PRO A 161 -9.68 12.53 -12.21
C PRO A 161 -10.21 13.98 -12.25
N GLU A 162 -11.48 14.17 -12.62
CA GLU A 162 -12.11 15.47 -12.82
C GLU A 162 -12.24 16.32 -11.55
N ILE A 163 -12.23 15.68 -10.38
CA ILE A 163 -12.44 16.38 -9.10
C ILE A 163 -11.13 16.95 -8.50
N ILE A 164 -9.97 16.58 -9.04
CA ILE A 164 -8.65 16.87 -8.46
C ILE A 164 -8.12 18.24 -8.87
N GLY A 165 -8.49 18.73 -10.06
CA GLY A 165 -8.08 20.05 -10.58
C GLY A 165 -6.63 20.15 -11.09
N ILE A 166 -5.77 19.17 -10.76
CA ILE A 166 -4.39 19.07 -11.24
C ILE A 166 -4.03 17.59 -11.46
N THR A 167 -3.23 17.28 -12.49
CA THR A 167 -2.73 15.92 -12.70
C THR A 167 -1.55 15.62 -11.76
N ALA A 168 -1.39 14.37 -11.35
CA ALA A 168 -0.30 13.92 -10.48
C ALA A 168 1.08 14.30 -11.03
N ASN A 169 1.28 14.14 -12.34
CA ASN A 169 2.53 14.53 -12.99
C ASN A 169 2.84 16.03 -12.90
N LYS A 170 1.82 16.88 -13.04
CA LYS A 170 1.99 18.34 -12.89
C LYS A 170 2.27 18.69 -11.43
N ALA A 171 1.56 18.08 -10.48
CA ALA A 171 1.77 18.31 -9.05
C ALA A 171 3.19 17.91 -8.62
N LEU A 172 3.70 16.76 -9.07
CA LEU A 172 5.06 16.30 -8.80
C LEU A 172 6.12 17.24 -9.40
N LYS A 173 5.98 17.61 -10.68
CA LYS A 173 6.91 18.56 -11.33
C LYS A 173 6.92 19.91 -10.62
N MET A 174 5.74 20.42 -10.27
CA MET A 174 5.63 21.67 -9.51
C MET A 174 6.36 21.56 -8.17
N ALA A 175 6.18 20.46 -7.44
CA ALA A 175 6.88 20.25 -6.17
C ALA A 175 8.41 20.22 -6.35
N GLU A 176 8.90 19.57 -7.40
CA GLU A 176 10.32 19.52 -7.77
C GLU A 176 10.88 20.93 -8.06
N TYR A 177 10.19 21.74 -8.87
CA TYR A 177 10.65 23.08 -9.24
C TYR A 177 10.58 24.10 -8.10
N LEU A 178 9.51 24.06 -7.30
CA LEU A 178 9.28 25.03 -6.23
C LEU A 178 10.03 24.69 -4.94
N GLY A 179 10.39 23.42 -4.76
CA GLY A 179 10.96 22.92 -3.52
C GLY A 179 9.98 22.90 -2.34
N PRO A 180 10.43 22.47 -1.16
CA PRO A 180 9.52 22.18 -0.03
C PRO A 180 8.74 23.38 0.47
N GLU A 181 9.41 24.50 0.73
CA GLU A 181 8.80 25.68 1.37
C GLU A 181 7.66 26.26 0.52
N LEU A 182 7.92 26.58 -0.75
CA LEU A 182 6.92 27.15 -1.65
C LEU A 182 5.79 26.16 -1.94
N THR A 183 6.08 24.87 -2.13
CA THR A 183 5.05 23.84 -2.33
C THR A 183 4.10 23.75 -1.14
N ASN A 184 4.63 23.84 0.08
CA ASN A 184 3.81 23.80 1.29
C ASN A 184 2.95 25.05 1.45
N ASN A 185 3.45 26.23 1.05
CA ASN A 185 2.68 27.48 1.07
C ASN A 185 1.47 27.44 0.11
N LEU A 186 1.59 26.71 -1.00
CA LEU A 186 0.50 26.51 -1.97
C LEU A 186 -0.52 25.46 -1.55
N ALA A 187 -0.34 24.78 -0.41
CA ALA A 187 -1.17 23.64 -0.05
C ALA A 187 -2.66 24.00 0.02
N LYS A 188 -3.00 25.16 0.59
CA LYS A 188 -4.40 25.59 0.72
C LYS A 188 -5.09 25.73 -0.64
N ASP A 189 -4.41 26.30 -1.62
CA ASP A 189 -4.98 26.56 -2.95
C ASP A 189 -5.05 25.27 -3.77
N LEU A 190 -4.05 24.39 -3.66
CA LEU A 190 -4.01 23.12 -4.41
C LEU A 190 -4.98 22.08 -3.88
N LEU A 191 -5.21 22.05 -2.56
CA LEU A 191 -6.18 21.11 -1.97
C LEU A 191 -7.61 21.43 -2.42
N GLY A 192 -7.93 22.69 -2.72
CA GLY A 192 -9.28 23.10 -3.09
C GLY A 192 -10.31 22.62 -2.06
N ASN A 193 -11.22 21.73 -2.49
CA ASN A 193 -12.28 21.17 -1.64
C ASN A 193 -11.84 19.98 -0.78
N PHE A 194 -10.64 19.44 -0.98
CA PHE A 194 -10.16 18.31 -0.20
C PHE A 194 -9.91 18.72 1.26
N PRO A 195 -10.39 17.96 2.25
CA PRO A 195 -10.32 18.34 3.65
C PRO A 195 -8.90 18.33 4.21
N ASN A 196 -7.96 17.60 3.59
CA ASN A 196 -6.57 17.49 4.04
C ASN A 196 -5.63 16.96 2.94
N THR A 197 -4.32 17.02 3.20
CA THR A 197 -3.27 16.61 2.26
C THR A 197 -3.29 15.10 1.98
N TYR A 198 -3.71 14.29 2.95
CA TYR A 198 -3.81 12.84 2.78
C TYR A 198 -4.87 12.44 1.75
N THR A 199 -6.09 12.95 1.87
CA THR A 199 -7.18 12.64 0.92
C THR A 199 -6.84 13.13 -0.49
N PHE A 200 -6.27 14.33 -0.60
CA PHE A 200 -5.83 14.91 -1.87
C PHE A 200 -4.73 14.08 -2.55
N THR A 201 -3.68 13.72 -1.81
CA THR A 201 -2.57 12.94 -2.39
C THR A 201 -2.94 11.49 -2.69
N LYS A 202 -3.92 10.92 -1.99
CA LYS A 202 -4.49 9.61 -2.38
C LYS A 202 -5.33 9.69 -3.65
N ALA A 203 -6.10 10.76 -3.85
CA ALA A 203 -6.78 11.01 -5.13
C ALA A 203 -5.79 11.13 -6.29
N LEU A 204 -4.71 11.92 -6.10
CA LEU A 204 -3.63 12.05 -7.08
C LEU A 204 -2.93 10.73 -7.38
N ALA A 205 -2.70 9.87 -6.38
CA ALA A 205 -2.11 8.56 -6.60
C ALA A 205 -2.99 7.66 -7.48
N GLU A 206 -4.32 7.71 -7.31
CA GLU A 206 -5.26 6.99 -8.17
C GLU A 206 -5.30 7.56 -9.60
N GLU A 207 -5.25 8.89 -9.76
CA GLU A 207 -5.15 9.52 -11.09
C GLU A 207 -3.83 9.18 -11.79
N LEU A 208 -2.73 9.07 -11.05
CA LEU A 208 -1.46 8.63 -11.59
C LEU A 208 -1.52 7.17 -12.05
N ILE A 209 -2.19 6.30 -11.29
CA ILE A 209 -2.43 4.91 -11.71
C ILE A 209 -3.26 4.90 -13.00
N LEU A 210 -4.34 5.67 -13.07
CA LEU A 210 -5.18 5.76 -14.27
C LEU A 210 -4.37 6.17 -15.51
N THR A 211 -3.46 7.14 -15.36
CA THR A 211 -2.72 7.72 -16.48
C THR A 211 -1.46 6.95 -16.85
N GLU A 212 -0.78 6.31 -15.89
CA GLU A 212 0.51 5.67 -16.12
C GLU A 212 0.50 4.14 -16.04
N ALA A 213 -0.52 3.47 -15.49
CA ALA A 213 -0.50 2.02 -15.33
C ALA A 213 -0.41 1.25 -16.67
N GLY A 214 -0.98 1.80 -17.75
CA GLY A 214 -1.04 1.11 -19.04
C GLY A 214 -1.77 -0.23 -18.92
N THR A 215 -1.10 -1.32 -19.28
CA THR A 215 -1.64 -2.69 -19.25
C THR A 215 -1.31 -3.46 -17.98
N LEU A 216 -0.79 -2.81 -16.94
CA LEU A 216 -0.47 -3.49 -15.69
C LEU A 216 -1.74 -4.08 -15.04
N PRO A 217 -1.68 -5.29 -14.45
CA PRO A 217 -2.82 -5.91 -13.79
C PRO A 217 -3.04 -5.30 -12.40
N ILE A 218 -3.68 -4.13 -12.33
CA ILE A 218 -3.82 -3.35 -11.09
C ILE A 218 -5.22 -3.45 -10.48
N CYS A 219 -5.30 -3.63 -9.17
CA CYS A 219 -6.48 -3.40 -8.34
C CYS A 219 -6.22 -2.29 -7.31
N ILE A 220 -7.20 -1.41 -7.12
CA ILE A 220 -7.17 -0.36 -6.10
C ILE A 220 -8.10 -0.77 -4.96
N PHE A 221 -7.54 -0.97 -3.77
CA PHE A 221 -8.30 -1.25 -2.56
C PHE A 221 -8.47 0.05 -1.75
N ARG A 222 -9.73 0.44 -1.49
CA ARG A 222 -10.10 1.68 -0.77
C ARG A 222 -10.69 1.38 0.63
N PRO A 223 -9.87 1.11 1.65
CA PRO A 223 -10.37 0.88 3.01
C PRO A 223 -10.88 2.16 3.68
N VAL A 224 -11.79 2.01 4.64
CA VAL A 224 -12.17 3.07 5.60
C VAL A 224 -11.13 3.15 6.73
N ILE A 225 -11.47 3.74 7.89
CA ILE A 225 -10.55 3.85 9.02
C ILE A 225 -10.21 2.46 9.56
N ILE A 226 -8.94 2.09 9.47
CA ILE A 226 -8.43 0.80 9.90
C ILE A 226 -8.15 0.84 11.41
N THR A 227 -8.64 -0.16 12.15
CA THR A 227 -8.44 -0.32 13.59
C THR A 227 -7.61 -1.58 13.90
N SER A 228 -7.59 -1.99 15.17
CA SER A 228 -6.96 -3.24 15.62
C SER A 228 -7.52 -4.47 14.90
N THR A 229 -6.80 -5.58 14.98
CA THR A 229 -7.33 -6.88 14.55
C THR A 229 -8.60 -7.22 15.33
N TYR A 230 -9.57 -7.80 14.65
CA TYR A 230 -10.77 -8.32 15.29
C TYR A 230 -10.49 -9.68 15.93
N ALA A 231 -9.89 -10.60 15.15
CA ALA A 231 -9.65 -11.97 15.59
C ALA A 231 -8.21 -12.43 15.36
N GLU A 232 -7.64 -12.17 14.18
CA GLU A 232 -6.41 -12.84 13.77
C GLU A 232 -5.22 -11.90 13.53
N PRO A 233 -3.97 -12.36 13.75
CA PRO A 233 -3.61 -13.61 14.44
C PRO A 233 -3.78 -13.53 15.96
N THR A 234 -3.89 -12.31 16.49
CA THR A 234 -4.11 -12.03 17.91
C THR A 234 -5.20 -10.95 17.99
N PRO A 235 -6.33 -11.15 18.69
CA PRO A 235 -7.35 -10.13 18.84
C PRO A 235 -6.81 -8.84 19.48
N GLY A 236 -7.24 -7.68 19.00
CA GLY A 236 -6.84 -6.38 19.56
C GLY A 236 -5.40 -5.95 19.24
N TRP A 237 -4.69 -6.66 18.37
CA TRP A 237 -3.34 -6.28 17.95
C TRP A 237 -3.33 -4.97 17.16
N VAL A 238 -2.38 -4.10 17.50
CA VAL A 238 -2.17 -2.79 16.87
C VAL A 238 -0.68 -2.57 16.59
N ASP A 239 -0.34 -2.11 15.39
CA ASP A 239 1.05 -1.78 15.02
C ASP A 239 1.41 -0.34 15.44
N ASN A 240 0.40 0.53 15.58
CA ASN A 240 0.56 1.91 16.05
C ASN A 240 -0.75 2.46 16.63
N TYR A 241 -0.64 3.58 17.35
CA TYR A 241 -1.76 4.30 17.96
C TYR A 241 -2.25 5.49 17.11
N ALA A 242 -2.13 5.44 15.79
CA ALA A 242 -2.59 6.53 14.94
C ALA A 242 -4.13 6.56 14.85
N GLY A 243 -4.70 7.76 14.76
CA GLY A 243 -6.13 7.97 14.48
C GLY A 243 -7.06 7.33 15.52
N ALA A 244 -8.08 6.61 15.03
CA ALA A 244 -9.13 6.01 15.87
C ALA A 244 -8.57 5.02 16.90
N THR A 245 -7.52 4.27 16.56
CA THR A 245 -6.87 3.32 17.48
C THR A 245 -6.29 4.03 18.71
N GLY A 246 -5.66 5.20 18.51
CA GLY A 246 -5.14 6.01 19.62
C GLY A 246 -6.24 6.57 20.51
N ALA A 247 -7.34 7.03 19.91
CA ALA A 247 -8.50 7.51 20.65
C ALA A 247 -9.15 6.38 21.49
N LEU A 248 -9.36 5.21 20.89
CA LEU A 248 -9.89 4.03 21.58
C LEU A 248 -9.00 3.60 22.75
N TYR A 249 -7.68 3.55 22.54
CA TYR A 249 -6.72 3.24 23.59
C TYR A 249 -6.74 4.27 24.73
N ALA A 250 -6.73 5.57 24.41
CA ALA A 250 -6.76 6.63 25.40
C ALA A 250 -8.08 6.63 26.21
N THR A 251 -9.20 6.29 25.59
CA THR A 251 -10.48 6.09 26.28
C THR A 251 -10.43 4.88 27.19
N ALA A 252 -9.90 3.73 26.72
CA ALA A 252 -9.77 2.52 27.52
C ALA A 252 -8.87 2.70 28.75
N GLN A 253 -7.84 3.56 28.66
CA GLN A 253 -6.98 3.94 29.79
C GLN A 253 -7.60 5.00 30.71
N GLY A 254 -8.73 5.60 30.35
CA GLY A 254 -9.38 6.68 31.12
C GLY A 254 -8.72 8.06 30.99
N THR A 255 -7.72 8.21 30.12
CA THR A 255 -7.04 9.49 29.84
C THR A 255 -7.91 10.39 28.97
N LEU A 256 -8.55 9.82 27.93
CA LEU A 256 -9.50 10.54 27.10
C LEU A 256 -10.91 10.36 27.69
N ARG A 257 -11.42 11.40 28.36
CA ARG A 257 -12.73 11.37 29.03
C ARG A 257 -13.88 11.95 28.21
N VAL A 258 -13.55 12.84 27.26
CA VAL A 258 -14.54 13.52 26.43
C VAL A 258 -14.01 13.53 25.00
N LEU A 259 -14.82 13.05 24.06
CA LEU A 259 -14.55 13.12 22.63
C LEU A 259 -15.70 13.86 21.95
N TYR A 260 -15.39 14.92 21.22
CA TYR A 260 -16.39 15.69 20.49
C TYR A 260 -16.73 14.99 19.17
N ILE A 261 -17.89 14.32 19.12
CA ILE A 261 -18.38 13.59 17.95
C ILE A 261 -19.84 13.92 17.67
N HIS A 262 -20.23 13.83 16.40
CA HIS A 262 -21.63 13.82 16.01
C HIS A 262 -22.22 12.44 16.26
N SER A 263 -23.03 12.28 17.32
CA SER A 263 -23.62 11.00 17.73
C SER A 263 -24.56 10.38 16.68
N ASN A 264 -25.06 11.18 15.74
CA ASN A 264 -25.97 10.76 14.67
C ASN A 264 -25.27 10.41 13.35
N LYS A 265 -23.93 10.46 13.27
CA LYS A 265 -23.17 10.09 12.07
C LYS A 265 -22.42 8.78 12.29
N PRO A 266 -22.56 7.76 11.40
CA PRO A 266 -21.85 6.51 11.56
C PRO A 266 -20.34 6.73 11.43
N SER A 267 -19.57 6.09 12.32
CA SER A 267 -18.12 6.01 12.21
C SER A 267 -17.75 4.71 11.49
N LEU A 268 -17.23 4.82 10.26
CA LEU A 268 -16.86 3.66 9.46
C LEU A 268 -15.47 3.16 9.87
N LEU A 269 -15.46 2.10 10.68
CA LEU A 269 -14.25 1.44 11.17
C LEU A 269 -14.16 0.03 10.56
N VAL A 270 -12.96 -0.41 10.22
CA VAL A 270 -12.71 -1.77 9.73
C VAL A 270 -11.49 -2.39 10.41
N PRO A 271 -11.58 -3.65 10.89
CA PRO A 271 -10.44 -4.36 11.45
C PRO A 271 -9.31 -4.60 10.43
N VAL A 272 -8.05 -4.49 10.84
CA VAL A 272 -6.90 -4.64 9.93
C VAL A 272 -6.73 -6.05 9.37
N ASP A 273 -7.16 -7.07 10.10
CA ASP A 273 -7.17 -8.47 9.64
C ASP A 273 -8.19 -8.71 8.53
N PHE A 274 -9.34 -8.02 8.56
CA PHE A 274 -10.30 -8.05 7.46
C PHE A 274 -9.72 -7.37 6.22
N CYS A 275 -9.06 -6.20 6.39
CA CYS A 275 -8.35 -5.55 5.29
C CYS A 275 -7.25 -6.44 4.70
N ALA A 276 -6.49 -7.16 5.53
CA ALA A 276 -5.46 -8.08 5.05
C ALA A 276 -6.07 -9.19 4.20
N ASN A 277 -7.17 -9.81 4.64
CA ASN A 277 -7.88 -10.84 3.86
C ASN A 277 -8.38 -10.29 2.52
N ILE A 278 -8.99 -9.10 2.51
CA ILE A 278 -9.47 -8.49 1.27
C ILE A 278 -8.32 -8.12 0.32
N ILE A 279 -7.22 -7.59 0.81
CA ILE A 279 -6.03 -7.29 -0.01
C ILE A 279 -5.50 -8.56 -0.70
N LEU A 280 -5.43 -9.68 0.03
CA LEU A 280 -5.02 -10.96 -0.55
C LEU A 280 -6.03 -11.47 -1.58
N ALA A 281 -7.34 -11.33 -1.30
CA ALA A 281 -8.40 -11.69 -2.24
C ALA A 281 -8.39 -10.83 -3.51
N CYS A 282 -8.17 -9.53 -3.38
CA CYS A 282 -7.95 -8.61 -4.51
C CYS A 282 -6.76 -9.07 -5.35
N GLY A 283 -5.62 -9.36 -4.69
CA GLY A 283 -4.42 -9.85 -5.37
C GLY A 283 -4.69 -11.11 -6.19
N TYR A 284 -5.35 -12.10 -5.59
CA TYR A 284 -5.76 -13.34 -6.26
C TYR A 284 -6.72 -13.10 -7.43
N LYS A 285 -7.78 -12.29 -7.22
CA LYS A 285 -8.78 -12.02 -8.26
C LYS A 285 -8.17 -11.31 -9.46
N THR A 286 -7.30 -10.34 -9.23
CA THR A 286 -6.56 -9.63 -10.27
C THR A 286 -5.64 -10.56 -11.05
N ALA A 287 -4.93 -11.47 -10.36
CA ALA A 287 -4.10 -12.48 -11.02
C ALA A 287 -4.93 -13.40 -11.93
N GLN A 288 -6.11 -13.85 -11.48
CA GLN A 288 -7.00 -14.66 -12.30
C GLN A 288 -7.52 -13.91 -13.54
N GLN A 289 -7.89 -12.65 -13.39
CA GLN A 289 -8.33 -11.82 -14.52
C GLN A 289 -7.20 -11.61 -15.54
N GLU A 290 -5.98 -11.36 -15.08
CA GLU A 290 -4.82 -11.19 -15.95
C GLU A 290 -4.49 -12.47 -16.72
N MET A 291 -4.62 -13.65 -16.09
CA MET A 291 -4.45 -14.93 -16.78
C MET A 291 -5.46 -15.08 -17.93
N ILE A 292 -6.75 -14.80 -17.67
CA ILE A 292 -7.80 -14.87 -18.69
C ILE A 292 -7.53 -13.88 -19.84
N GLU A 293 -7.12 -12.66 -19.53
CA GLU A 293 -6.81 -11.64 -20.55
C GLU A 293 -5.54 -11.99 -21.35
N LYS A 294 -4.52 -12.60 -20.72
CA LYS A 294 -3.34 -13.14 -21.43
C LYS A 294 -3.73 -14.25 -22.41
N GLU A 295 -4.58 -15.18 -22.01
CA GLU A 295 -5.07 -16.26 -22.88
C GLU A 295 -5.84 -15.72 -24.08
N LYS A 296 -6.74 -14.75 -23.87
CA LYS A 296 -7.46 -14.08 -24.98
C LYS A 296 -6.51 -13.40 -25.96
N ARG A 297 -5.48 -12.69 -25.46
CA ARG A 297 -4.48 -12.03 -26.30
C ARG A 297 -3.68 -13.02 -27.15
N LEU A 298 -3.32 -14.17 -26.57
CA LEU A 298 -2.64 -15.25 -27.28
C LEU A 298 -3.52 -15.83 -28.39
N GLN A 299 -4.76 -16.20 -28.06
CA GLN A 299 -5.73 -16.73 -29.04
C GLN A 299 -6.00 -15.76 -30.19
N PHE A 300 -6.15 -14.46 -29.88
CA PHE A 300 -6.29 -13.44 -30.92
C PHE A 300 -5.03 -13.38 -31.79
N SER A 301 -3.82 -13.38 -31.22
CA SER A 301 -2.58 -13.33 -32.01
C SER A 301 -2.36 -14.55 -32.92
N GLU A 302 -2.90 -15.71 -32.56
CA GLU A 302 -2.84 -16.94 -33.37
C GLU A 302 -3.84 -16.92 -34.53
N GLN A 303 -4.97 -16.21 -34.41
CA GLN A 303 -5.97 -16.08 -35.48
C GLN A 303 -5.53 -15.19 -36.65
N PHE A 304 -4.50 -14.35 -36.46
CA PHE A 304 -3.97 -13.44 -37.48
C PHE A 304 -2.53 -13.80 -37.91
N LYS A 305 -2.07 -15.02 -37.63
CA LYS A 305 -0.88 -15.64 -38.22
C LYS A 305 -1.28 -16.61 -39.32
#